data_AF-A0A3D4DM65-F1
#
_entry.id   AF-A0A3D4DM65-F1
#
_cell.length_a   1.000
_cell.length_b   1.000
_cell.length_c   1.000
_cell.angle_alpha   90.00
_cell.angle_beta   90.00
_cell.angle_gamma   90.00
#
_symmetry.space_group_name_H-M   'P 1'
#
loop_
_entity.id
_entity.type
_entity.pdbx_description
1 polymer ?
#
loop_
_entity_poly.entity_id
_entity_poly.type
_entity_poly.pdbx_seq_one_letter_code
_entity_poly.pdbx_strand_id
1 'polypeptide(L)'
;MRLNATARNAALCLGLSTAGTLAGPFDGVYVPNPSGRAPDRSGCETVAILIAEDRLRYFEVRCALSNPVQIRAMEALLYDGQCSLDGSAKQGRVLIRRMASGDVAVVT
;
A
#
# COMPACT_ATOMS: atom_id res chain seq x y z
N MET A 1 38.66 -25.94 52.09
CA MET A 1 37.24 -25.53 52.25
C MET A 1 36.90 -24.64 51.05
N ARG A 2 36.17 -25.17 50.06
CA ARG A 2 35.81 -24.45 48.81
C ARG A 2 34.44 -23.80 49.00
N LEU A 3 34.32 -22.50 48.75
CA LEU A 3 33.04 -21.78 48.72
C LEU A 3 32.63 -21.58 47.25
N ASN A 4 31.45 -22.12 46.92
CA ASN A 4 30.81 -22.08 45.61
C ASN A 4 29.88 -20.86 45.47
N ALA A 5 29.79 -20.38 44.22
CA ALA A 5 28.65 -19.72 43.56
C ALA A 5 28.16 -18.35 44.09
N THR A 6 28.10 -17.37 43.18
CA THR A 6 26.80 -16.88 42.67
C THR A 6 27.01 -15.94 41.49
N ALA A 7 26.34 -16.29 40.39
CA ALA A 7 26.31 -15.57 39.13
C ALA A 7 25.69 -14.17 39.30
N ARG A 8 26.38 -13.13 38.81
CA ARG A 8 25.75 -11.85 38.48
C ARG A 8 25.46 -11.84 36.98
N ASN A 9 24.41 -12.56 36.59
CA ASN A 9 23.82 -12.44 35.26
C ASN A 9 23.23 -11.03 35.11
N ALA A 10 23.99 -10.12 34.50
CA ALA A 10 23.44 -8.87 33.98
C ALA A 10 22.61 -9.22 32.73
N ALA A 11 21.33 -9.50 32.93
CA ALA A 11 20.38 -9.69 31.85
C ALA A 11 20.12 -8.34 31.17
N LEU A 12 20.91 -8.04 30.13
CA LEU A 12 20.66 -6.95 29.20
C LEU A 12 19.40 -7.29 28.40
N CYS A 13 18.25 -6.76 28.82
CA CYS A 13 17.03 -6.84 28.03
C CYS A 13 17.20 -5.96 26.78
N LEU A 14 17.71 -6.54 25.69
CA LEU A 14 17.60 -5.96 24.37
C LEU A 14 16.10 -5.85 24.03
N GLY A 15 15.56 -4.63 24.13
CA GLY A 15 14.24 -4.32 23.62
C GLY A 15 14.22 -4.58 22.12
N LEU A 16 13.55 -5.66 21.71
CA LEU A 16 13.14 -5.85 20.32
C LEU A 16 12.11 -4.76 20.00
N SER A 17 12.59 -3.63 19.47
CA SER A 17 11.74 -2.68 18.79
C SER A 17 11.25 -3.37 17.52
N THR A 18 10.05 -3.97 17.57
CA THR A 18 9.35 -4.40 16.36
C THR A 18 9.03 -3.13 15.58
N ALA A 19 9.94 -2.75 14.69
CA ALA A 19 9.66 -1.82 13.60
C ALA A 19 8.68 -2.53 12.65
N GLY A 20 7.43 -2.65 13.08
CA GLY A 20 6.34 -3.01 12.20
C GLY A 20 6.19 -1.87 11.22
N THR A 21 6.60 -2.10 9.98
CA THR A 21 6.14 -1.32 8.83
C THR A 21 4.62 -1.38 8.85
N LEU A 22 3.98 -0.33 9.36
CA LEU A 22 2.54 -0.19 9.35
C LEU A 22 2.12 -0.07 7.89
N ALA A 23 1.60 -1.17 7.33
CA ALA A 23 0.99 -1.17 6.02
C ALA A 23 -0.10 -0.10 5.96
N GLY A 24 -0.10 0.68 4.88
CA GLY A 24 -1.14 1.66 4.58
C GLY A 24 -2.52 0.99 4.47
N PRO A 25 -3.62 1.76 4.64
CA PRO A 25 -4.98 1.22 4.65
C PRO A 25 -5.42 0.55 3.34
N PHE A 26 -4.69 0.82 2.26
CA PHE A 26 -4.91 0.25 0.94
C PHE A 26 -3.74 -0.59 0.44
N ASP A 27 -2.70 -0.81 1.24
CA ASP A 27 -1.54 -1.59 0.81
C ASP A 27 -1.97 -3.01 0.40
N GLY A 28 -1.49 -3.45 -0.77
CA GLY A 28 -1.86 -4.73 -1.35
C GLY A 28 -1.73 -4.77 -2.87
N VAL A 29 -1.97 -5.97 -3.40
CA VAL A 29 -2.07 -6.23 -4.84
C VAL A 29 -3.52 -6.56 -5.16
N TYR A 30 -4.12 -5.77 -6.03
CA TYR A 30 -5.52 -5.90 -6.42
C TYR A 30 -5.60 -6.24 -7.89
N VAL A 31 -6.31 -7.31 -8.23
CA VAL A 31 -6.50 -7.76 -9.62
C VAL A 31 -7.93 -7.42 -10.02
N PRO A 32 -8.15 -6.42 -10.90
CA PRO A 32 -9.50 -6.08 -11.36
C PRO A 32 -10.10 -7.28 -12.10
N ASN A 33 -11.23 -7.81 -11.63
CA ASN A 33 -11.91 -8.99 -12.22
C ASN A 33 -11.08 -10.29 -12.19
N PRO A 34 -10.96 -10.95 -11.04
CA PRO A 34 -10.25 -12.24 -10.92
C PRO A 34 -10.97 -13.41 -11.62
N SER A 35 -12.24 -13.23 -12.02
CA SER A 35 -13.06 -14.25 -12.69
C SER A 35 -12.83 -14.40 -14.20
N GLY A 36 -11.88 -13.67 -14.80
CA GLY A 36 -11.38 -13.95 -16.15
C GLY A 36 -12.39 -13.81 -17.30
N ARG A 37 -13.46 -13.02 -17.14
CA ARG A 37 -14.48 -12.89 -18.18
C ARG A 37 -14.92 -11.44 -18.39
N ALA A 38 -13.99 -10.66 -18.90
CA ALA A 38 -14.12 -9.73 -20.02
C ALA A 38 -12.83 -8.91 -20.00
N PRO A 39 -12.07 -8.82 -21.10
CA PRO A 39 -11.20 -7.66 -21.23
C PRO A 39 -12.08 -6.43 -21.00
N ASP A 40 -11.53 -5.38 -20.39
CA ASP A 40 -12.18 -4.10 -20.56
C ASP A 40 -12.39 -3.87 -22.06
N ARG A 41 -13.32 -3.00 -22.46
CA ARG A 41 -13.62 -2.78 -23.88
C ARG A 41 -12.41 -2.25 -24.69
N SER A 42 -11.22 -2.13 -24.09
CA SER A 42 -9.96 -1.76 -24.73
C SER A 42 -9.02 -2.93 -25.06
N GLY A 43 -9.33 -4.16 -24.64
CA GLY A 43 -8.50 -5.33 -24.97
C GLY A 43 -7.18 -5.40 -24.19
N CYS A 44 -7.01 -4.60 -23.13
CA CYS A 44 -5.83 -4.64 -22.28
C CYS A 44 -5.86 -5.87 -21.36
N GLU A 45 -4.71 -6.51 -21.21
CA GLU A 45 -4.48 -7.57 -20.21
C GLU A 45 -4.86 -7.04 -18.82
N THR A 46 -5.46 -7.89 -17.97
CA THR A 46 -5.81 -7.49 -16.60
C THR A 46 -4.55 -7.05 -15.86
N VAL A 47 -4.44 -5.76 -15.59
CA VAL A 47 -3.30 -5.18 -14.91
C VAL A 47 -3.57 -5.15 -13.41
N ALA A 48 -2.71 -5.83 -12.64
CA ALA A 48 -2.73 -5.72 -11.19
C ALA A 48 -2.40 -4.28 -10.75
N ILE A 49 -3.19 -3.77 -9.80
CA ILE A 49 -2.94 -2.53 -9.09
C ILE A 49 -2.13 -2.86 -7.85
N LEU A 50 -0.92 -2.31 -7.75
CA LEU A 50 -0.08 -2.40 -6.56
C LEU A 50 -0.15 -1.07 -5.82
N ILE A 51 -0.51 -1.15 -4.54
CA ILE A 51 -0.39 -0.05 -3.59
C ILE A 51 0.55 -0.50 -2.49
N ALA A 52 1.59 0.28 -2.25
CA ALA A 52 2.54 0.03 -1.18
C ALA A 52 2.99 1.37 -0.61
N GLU A 53 2.68 1.60 0.67
CA GLU A 53 2.96 2.84 1.37
C GLU A 53 2.35 4.05 0.64
N ASP A 54 3.22 4.90 0.08
CA ASP A 54 2.86 6.12 -0.65
C ASP A 54 2.95 5.95 -2.18
N ARG A 55 3.00 4.70 -2.67
CA ARG A 55 3.17 4.40 -4.09
C ARG A 55 1.98 3.67 -4.66
N LEU A 56 1.53 4.15 -5.81
CA LEU A 56 0.54 3.48 -6.66
C LEU A 56 1.19 3.09 -7.99
N ARG A 57 1.01 1.84 -8.39
CA ARG A 57 1.50 1.32 -9.67
C ARG A 57 0.44 0.45 -10.32
N TYR A 58 0.20 0.70 -11.60
CA TYR A 58 -0.59 -0.16 -12.47
C TYR A 58 -0.16 0.12 -13.91
N PHE A 59 0.06 -0.92 -14.70
CA PHE A 59 0.49 -0.84 -16.09
C PHE A 59 1.78 -0.02 -16.18
N GLU A 60 1.79 1.02 -17.02
CA GLU A 60 2.89 1.97 -17.16
C GLU A 60 2.81 3.12 -16.14
N VAL A 61 1.70 3.26 -15.42
CA VAL A 61 1.46 4.31 -14.43
C VAL A 61 2.25 4.05 -13.16
N ARG A 62 3.00 5.07 -12.72
CA ARG A 62 3.70 5.10 -11.43
C ARG A 62 3.41 6.43 -10.75
N CYS A 63 2.81 6.42 -9.57
CA CYS A 63 2.51 7.62 -8.81
C CYS A 63 3.17 7.60 -7.43
N ALA A 64 3.76 8.72 -7.03
CA ALA A 64 3.98 9.05 -5.64
C ALA A 64 2.75 9.79 -5.11
N LEU A 65 2.23 9.34 -3.97
CA LEU A 65 1.02 9.84 -3.32
C LEU A 65 1.41 10.64 -2.08
N SER A 66 0.75 11.76 -1.84
CA SER A 66 0.97 12.55 -0.64
C SER A 66 -0.33 13.20 -0.18
N ASN A 67 -0.29 13.82 1.00
CA ASN A 67 -1.41 14.59 1.57
C ASN A 67 -2.74 13.82 1.57
N PRO A 68 -2.82 12.64 2.20
CA PRO A 68 -4.06 11.86 2.24
C PRO A 68 -5.18 12.65 2.92
N VAL A 69 -6.30 12.81 2.22
CA VAL A 69 -7.52 13.41 2.75
C VAL A 69 -8.61 12.35 2.83
N GLN A 70 -9.12 12.09 4.04
CA GLN A 70 -10.26 11.22 4.25
C GLN A 70 -11.53 11.78 3.61
N ILE A 71 -12.12 11.02 2.70
CA ILE A 71 -13.47 11.30 2.20
C ILE A 71 -14.47 10.77 3.22
N ARG A 72 -15.43 11.60 3.61
CA ARG A 72 -16.48 11.24 4.59
C ARG A 72 -17.50 10.29 3.97
N ALA A 73 -18.14 9.47 4.80
CA ALA A 73 -19.18 8.51 4.41
C ALA A 73 -18.74 7.39 3.44
N MET A 74 -17.44 7.21 3.24
CA MET A 74 -16.88 6.18 2.37
C MET A 74 -15.47 5.79 2.84
N GLU A 75 -15.10 4.52 2.69
CA GLU A 75 -13.72 4.06 2.94
C GLU A 75 -12.80 4.47 1.78
N ALA A 76 -12.46 5.75 1.73
CA ALA A 76 -11.65 6.32 0.66
C ALA A 76 -10.71 7.44 1.13
N LEU A 77 -9.52 7.49 0.52
CA LEU A 77 -8.55 8.56 0.67
C LEU A 77 -8.32 9.24 -0.67
N LEU A 78 -8.32 10.58 -0.66
CA LEU A 78 -7.95 11.41 -1.80
C LEU A 78 -6.55 11.98 -1.58
N TYR A 79 -5.63 11.64 -2.46
CA TYR A 79 -4.22 12.03 -2.42
C TYR A 79 -3.93 13.12 -3.44
N ASP A 80 -2.85 13.86 -3.22
CA ASP A 80 -2.13 14.54 -4.29
C ASP A 80 -1.20 13.51 -4.95
N GLY A 81 -1.23 13.41 -6.28
CA GLY A 81 -0.49 12.43 -7.05
C GLY A 81 0.54 13.08 -7.97
N GLN A 82 1.80 12.70 -7.82
CA GLN A 82 2.86 12.95 -8.79
C GLN A 82 3.10 11.67 -9.60
N CYS A 83 2.53 11.62 -10.80
CA CYS A 83 2.50 10.43 -11.63
C CYS A 83 3.43 10.52 -12.83
N SER A 84 3.89 9.37 -13.31
CA SER A 84 4.52 9.19 -14.62
C SER A 84 3.67 8.21 -15.42
N LEU A 85 3.26 8.62 -16.62
CA LEU A 85 2.55 7.80 -17.60
C LEU A 85 3.37 7.85 -18.89
N ASP A 86 3.83 6.70 -19.35
CA ASP A 86 4.60 6.54 -20.59
C ASP A 86 5.83 7.46 -20.62
N GLY A 87 6.48 7.63 -19.46
CA GLY A 87 7.63 8.51 -19.27
C GLY A 87 7.29 10.00 -19.10
N SER A 88 6.04 10.41 -19.30
CA SER A 88 5.60 11.80 -19.11
C SER A 88 5.14 12.05 -17.68
N ALA A 89 5.69 13.07 -17.03
CA ALA A 89 5.27 13.48 -15.68
C ALA A 89 3.94 14.24 -15.71
N LYS A 90 3.02 13.88 -14.82
CA LYS A 90 1.73 14.56 -14.59
C LYS A 90 1.47 14.73 -13.10
N GLN A 91 0.85 15.85 -12.74
CA GLN A 91 0.31 16.07 -11.40
C GLN A 91 -1.21 16.00 -11.45
N GLY A 92 -1.82 15.43 -10.41
CA GLY A 92 -3.26 15.26 -10.34
C GLY A 92 -3.74 14.86 -8.95
N ARG A 93 -5.01 14.50 -8.85
CA ARG A 93 -5.61 13.97 -7.61
C ARG A 93 -5.91 12.50 -7.82
N VAL A 94 -5.56 11.67 -6.84
CA VAL A 94 -5.79 10.23 -6.90
C VAL A 94 -6.73 9.84 -5.77
N LEU A 95 -7.91 9.33 -6.10
CA LEU A 95 -8.84 8.75 -5.14
C LEU A 95 -8.65 7.25 -5.10
N ILE A 96 -8.42 6.72 -3.89
CA ILE A 96 -8.37 5.28 -3.63
C ILE A 96 -9.51 4.93 -2.69
N ARG A 97 -10.33 3.95 -3.07
CA ARG A 97 -11.53 3.53 -2.31
C ARG A 97 -11.57 2.01 -2.15
N ARG A 98 -11.96 1.54 -0.97
CA ARG A 98 -12.39 0.15 -0.75
C ARG A 98 -13.86 -0.04 -1.14
N MET A 99 -14.12 -1.02 -1.99
CA MET A 99 -15.46 -1.41 -2.39
C MET A 99 -16.06 -2.40 -1.38
N ALA A 100 -17.39 -2.51 -1.37
CA ALA A 100 -18.08 -3.48 -0.50
C ALA A 100 -17.70 -4.95 -0.79
N SER A 101 -17.20 -5.25 -1.99
CA SER A 101 -16.66 -6.56 -2.36
C SER A 101 -15.31 -6.88 -1.71
N GLY A 102 -14.64 -5.88 -1.11
CA GLY A 102 -13.26 -5.99 -0.60
C GLY A 102 -12.20 -5.53 -1.60
N ASP A 103 -12.56 -5.37 -2.88
CA ASP A 103 -11.68 -4.84 -3.93
C ASP A 103 -11.35 -3.35 -3.71
N VAL A 104 -10.35 -2.86 -4.45
CA VAL A 104 -9.99 -1.44 -4.49
C VAL A 104 -10.29 -0.84 -5.86
N ALA A 105 -10.88 0.35 -5.83
CA ALA A 105 -11.05 1.21 -7.00
C ALA A 105 -10.10 2.40 -6.91
N VAL A 106 -9.47 2.75 -8.04
CA VAL A 106 -8.56 3.88 -8.18
C VAL A 106 -9.09 4.80 -9.26
N VAL A 107 -9.17 6.10 -8.96
CA VAL A 107 -9.56 7.17 -9.90
C VAL A 107 -8.45 8.21 -9.92
N THR A 108 -7.91 8.52 -11.10
CA THR A 108 -6.77 9.44 -11.32
C THR A 108 -7.13 10.57 -12.26
#